data_AF-A0A7V4T6H0-F1
#
_entry.id   AF-A0A7V4T6H0-F1
#
_cell.length_a   1.000
_cell.length_b   1.000
_cell.length_c   1.000
_cell.angle_alpha   90.00
_cell.angle_beta   90.00
_cell.angle_gamma   90.00
#
_symmetry.space_group_name_H-M   'P 1'
#
loop_
_entity.id
_entity.type
_entity.pdbx_description
1 polymer ?
#
loop_
_entity_poly.entity_id
_entity_poly.type
_entity_poly.pdbx_seq_one_letter_code
_entity_poly.pdbx_strand_id
1 'polypeptide(L)'
;MKLFKLKFSLLFLVFLFISSTPVMADKYSDTIDVFHSSDAVKPFFNNAYGYAVFPAVGKAGYFLGGAYGSGRVYKQEIISGTA
;
A
#
# COMPACT_ATOMS: atom_id res chain seq x y z
N MET A 1 -20.87 -40.81 20.21
CA MET A 1 -19.74 -39.87 20.40
C MET A 1 -19.03 -39.46 19.10
N LYS A 2 -18.88 -40.33 18.08
CA LYS A 2 -18.19 -39.98 16.81
C LYS A 2 -18.87 -38.88 15.99
N LEU A 3 -20.21 -38.85 15.94
CA LEU A 3 -20.99 -37.84 15.22
C LEU A 3 -20.86 -36.42 15.81
N PHE A 4 -20.69 -36.30 17.13
CA PHE A 4 -20.50 -34.99 17.78
C PHE A 4 -19.11 -34.42 17.48
N LYS A 5 -18.07 -35.27 17.47
CA LYS A 5 -16.72 -34.88 17.05
C LYS A 5 -16.67 -34.45 15.58
N LEU A 6 -17.44 -35.11 14.70
CA LEU A 6 -17.50 -34.76 13.27
C LEU A 6 -18.17 -33.41 13.04
N LYS A 7 -19.31 -33.14 13.71
CA LYS A 7 -19.99 -31.83 13.64
C LYS A 7 -19.14 -30.69 14.22
N PHE A 8 -18.41 -30.95 15.31
CA PHE A 8 -17.49 -29.98 15.91
C PHE A 8 -16.28 -29.71 14.99
N SER A 9 -15.74 -30.75 14.34
CA SER A 9 -14.67 -30.62 13.35
C SER A 9 -15.12 -29.83 12.11
N LEU A 10 -16.37 -30.00 11.67
CA LEU A 10 -16.93 -29.25 10.55
C LEU A 10 -17.13 -27.77 10.91
N LEU A 11 -17.59 -27.49 12.13
CA LEU A 11 -17.76 -26.12 12.63
C LEU A 11 -16.40 -25.40 12.76
N PHE A 12 -15.36 -26.11 13.20
CA PHE A 12 -14.00 -25.58 13.28
C PHE A 12 -13.40 -25.28 11.90
N LEU A 13 -13.67 -26.13 10.90
CA LEU A 13 -13.25 -25.89 9.52
C LEU A 13 -13.91 -24.63 8.93
N VAL A 14 -15.22 -24.45 9.16
CA VAL A 14 -15.94 -23.24 8.74
C VAL A 14 -15.40 -21.98 9.42
N PHE A 15 -15.05 -22.06 10.70
CA PHE A 15 -14.44 -20.95 11.43
C PHE A 15 -13.07 -20.53 10.86
N LEU A 16 -12.26 -21.50 10.42
CA LEU A 16 -10.97 -21.24 9.76
C LEU A 16 -11.12 -20.48 8.44
N PHE A 17 -12.20 -20.73 7.68
CA PHE A 17 -12.47 -20.03 6.42
C PHE A 17 -12.93 -18.58 6.60
N ILE A 18 -13.48 -18.21 7.77
CA ILE A 18 -13.97 -16.86 8.06
C ILE A 18 -12.84 -15.92 8.50
N SER A 19 -11.69 -16.46 8.92
CA SER A 19 -10.57 -15.67 9.46
C SER A 19 -9.69 -15.01 8.40
N SER A 20 -9.98 -15.20 7.11
CA SER A 20 -9.25 -14.56 6.00
C SER A 20 -9.87 -13.21 5.66
N THR A 21 -9.69 -12.20 6.50
CA THR A 21 -10.00 -10.81 6.11
C THR A 21 -8.90 -10.28 5.20
N PRO A 22 -9.21 -9.82 3.97
CA PRO A 22 -8.23 -9.14 3.15
C PRO A 22 -7.89 -7.80 3.83
N VAL A 23 -6.64 -7.63 4.27
CA VAL A 23 -6.11 -6.31 4.61
C VAL A 23 -5.94 -5.55 3.30
N MET A 24 -6.74 -4.50 3.12
CA MET A 24 -6.64 -3.62 1.97
C MET A 24 -5.55 -2.58 2.25
N ALA A 25 -4.31 -2.90 1.86
CA ALA A 25 -3.19 -1.98 1.98
C ALA A 25 -3.31 -0.83 0.95
N ASP A 26 -3.14 0.43 1.40
CA ASP A 26 -3.09 1.58 0.49
C ASP A 26 -1.68 1.71 -0.08
N LYS A 27 -1.57 1.60 -1.41
CA LYS A 27 -0.29 1.69 -2.14
C LYS A 27 0.45 3.00 -1.87
N TYR A 28 -0.26 4.08 -1.53
CA TYR A 28 0.34 5.37 -1.22
C TYR A 28 1.00 5.39 0.16
N SER A 29 0.36 4.82 1.19
CA SER A 29 0.96 4.76 2.53
C SER A 29 2.21 3.89 2.51
N ASP A 30 2.15 2.73 1.86
CA ASP A 30 3.30 1.82 1.76
C ASP A 30 4.50 2.52 1.07
N THR A 31 4.22 3.30 0.02
CA THR A 31 5.25 4.05 -0.70
C THR A 31 5.84 5.16 0.17
N ILE A 32 5.00 5.88 0.92
CA ILE A 32 5.44 6.92 1.86
C ILE A 32 6.34 6.29 2.93
N ASP A 33 5.95 5.17 3.52
CA ASP A 33 6.74 4.48 4.54
C ASP A 33 8.13 4.08 4.03
N VAL A 34 8.20 3.55 2.80
CA VAL A 34 9.47 3.26 2.14
C VAL A 34 10.32 4.52 1.99
N PHE A 35 9.75 5.64 1.56
CA PHE A 35 10.50 6.89 1.39
C PHE A 35 10.93 7.53 2.73
N HIS A 36 10.11 7.43 3.78
CA HIS A 36 10.48 7.86 5.12
C HIS A 36 11.58 6.99 5.74
N SER A 37 11.68 5.72 5.35
CA SER A 37 12.75 4.82 5.78
C SER A 37 14.11 5.10 5.10
N SER A 38 14.11 5.85 3.99
CA SER A 38 15.32 6.20 3.25
C SER A 38 16.01 7.42 3.84
N ASP A 39 17.23 7.26 4.36
CA ASP A 39 18.04 8.35 4.88
C ASP A 39 18.31 9.45 3.85
N ALA A 40 18.35 9.09 2.56
CA ALA A 40 18.56 10.05 1.48
C ALA A 40 17.32 10.93 1.23
N VAL A 41 16.12 10.40 1.40
CA VAL A 41 14.87 11.06 1.02
C VAL A 41 14.20 11.75 2.22
N LYS A 42 14.37 11.20 3.41
CA LYS A 42 13.81 11.69 4.68
C LYS A 42 14.06 13.19 4.96
N PRO A 43 15.24 13.77 4.70
CA PRO A 43 15.46 15.21 4.90
C PRO A 43 14.55 16.09 4.04
N PHE A 44 14.17 15.63 2.84
CA PHE A 44 13.28 16.38 1.96
C PHE A 44 11.85 16.40 2.47
N PHE A 45 11.35 15.28 2.97
CA PHE A 45 10.02 15.21 3.61
C PHE A 45 9.93 16.15 4.82
N ASN A 46 10.96 16.19 5.66
CA ASN A 46 10.96 17.01 6.87
C ASN A 46 10.98 18.53 6.61
N ASN A 47 11.55 18.95 5.48
CA ASN A 47 11.72 20.37 5.15
C ASN A 47 10.72 20.87 4.10
N ALA A 48 10.02 19.99 3.40
CA ALA A 48 9.06 20.37 2.37
C ALA A 48 7.74 20.86 2.96
N TYR A 49 7.16 21.90 2.36
CA TYR A 49 5.79 22.34 2.68
C TYR A 49 4.72 21.33 2.21
N GLY A 50 5.03 20.58 1.17
CA GLY A 50 4.22 19.51 0.60
C GLY A 50 5.02 18.68 -0.41
N TYR A 51 4.53 17.48 -0.72
CA TYR A 51 5.22 16.53 -1.60
C TYR A 51 4.21 15.74 -2.44
N ALA A 52 4.64 15.27 -3.61
CA ALA A 52 3.86 14.36 -4.45
C ALA A 52 4.44 12.94 -4.38
N VAL A 53 3.56 11.95 -4.28
CA VAL A 53 3.92 10.54 -4.19
C VAL A 53 3.37 9.80 -5.39
N PHE A 54 4.23 9.07 -6.08
CA PHE A 54 3.91 8.19 -7.20
C PHE A 54 4.25 6.75 -6.81
N PRO A 55 3.27 5.92 -6.44
CA PRO A 55 3.51 4.52 -6.07
C PRO A 55 4.10 3.67 -7.19
N ALA A 56 3.81 4.05 -8.44
CA ALA A 56 4.34 3.40 -9.62
C ALA A 56 4.54 4.41 -10.75
N VAL A 57 5.67 4.30 -11.43
CA VAL A 57 5.97 5.05 -12.65
C VAL A 57 6.30 4.03 -13.74
N GLY A 58 5.49 4.01 -14.78
CA GLY A 58 5.75 3.24 -15.99
C GLY A 58 6.75 3.97 -16.87
N LYS A 59 7.75 3.25 -17.38
CA LYS A 59 8.69 3.75 -18.39
C LYS A 59 8.45 3.01 -19.70
N ALA A 60 8.31 3.74 -20.79
CA ALA A 60 8.19 3.21 -22.13
C ALA A 60 9.41 3.63 -22.96
N GLY A 61 10.28 2.67 -23.30
CA GLY A 61 11.40 2.87 -24.22
C GLY A 61 12.78 2.68 -23.61
N TYR A 62 13.61 1.91 -24.31
CA TYR A 62 15.02 1.71 -23.98
C TYR A 62 15.92 2.80 -24.61
N PHE A 63 15.59 3.26 -25.82
CA PHE A 63 16.39 4.22 -26.60
C PHE A 63 15.75 5.62 -26.69
N LEU A 64 14.44 5.70 -26.93
CA LEU A 64 13.66 6.95 -27.00
C LEU A 64 12.67 6.90 -25.83
N GLY A 65 13.12 7.32 -24.64
CA GLY A 65 12.39 7.09 -23.40
C GLY A 65 11.21 8.05 -23.19
N GLY A 66 10.11 7.52 -22.64
CA GLY A 66 9.03 8.27 -22.01
C GLY A 66 8.67 7.65 -20.66
N ALA A 67 8.13 8.45 -19.74
CA ALA A 67 7.66 7.98 -18.44
C ALA A 67 6.28 8.54 -18.12
N TYR A 68 5.44 7.72 -17.48
CA TYR A 68 4.10 8.08 -17.04
C TYR A 68 3.80 7.44 -15.69
N GLY A 69 3.17 8.19 -14.79
CA GLY A 69 2.71 7.70 -13.50
C GLY A 69 1.56 8.56 -12.99
N SER A 70 0.74 7.99 -12.12
CA SER A 70 -0.31 8.72 -11.40
C SER A 70 0.06 8.82 -9.93
N GLY A 71 -0.14 9.99 -9.35
CA GLY A 71 0.27 10.29 -7.99
C GLY A 71 -0.77 11.06 -7.18
N ARG A 72 -0.45 11.27 -5.90
CA ARG A 72 -1.19 12.12 -4.96
C ARG A 72 -0.28 13.22 -4.43
N VAL A 73 -0.84 14.39 -4.22
CA VAL A 73 -0.15 15.54 -3.63
C VAL A 73 -0.59 15.70 -2.18
N TYR A 74 0.39 15.87 -1.30
CA TYR A 74 0.23 16.07 0.13
C TYR A 74 0.74 17.45 0.52
N LYS A 75 -0.01 18.15 1.34
CA LYS A 75 0.39 19.40 1.99
C LYS A 75 0.31 19.17 3.49
N GLN A 76 1.43 19.27 4.19
CA GLN A 76 1.50 18.98 5.63
C GLN A 76 0.84 17.63 5.97
N GLU A 77 1.17 16.57 5.19
CA GLU A 77 0.63 15.21 5.31
C GLU A 77 -0.87 15.05 4.96
N ILE A 78 -1.58 16.13 4.61
CA ILE A 78 -2.98 16.09 4.19
C ILE A 78 -3.05 16.02 2.67
N ILE A 79 -3.88 15.11 2.13
CA ILE A 79 -4.12 15.01 0.68
C ILE A 79 -4.71 16.32 0.18
N SER A 80 -4.01 16.98 -0.74
CA SER A 80 -4.41 18.24 -1.36
C SER A 80 -4.81 18.08 -2.83
N GLY A 81 -4.51 16.95 -3.46
CA GLY A 81 -4.87 16.70 -4.86
C GLY A 81 -4.23 15.46 -5.47
N THR A 82 -4.31 15.34 -6.79
CA THR A 82 -3.68 14.29 -7.61
C THR A 82 -2.59 14.88 -8.51
N ALA A 83 -1.62 14.07 -8.89
CA ALA A 83 -0.49 14.45 -9.75
C ALA A 83 -0.33 13.48 -10.92
#